data_AF-A0A966WCI3-F1
#
_entry.id   AF-A0A966WCI3-F1
#
_cell.length_a   1.000
_cell.length_b   1.000
_cell.length_c   1.000
_cell.angle_alpha   90.00
_cell.angle_beta   90.00
_cell.angle_gamma   90.00
#
_symmetry.space_group_name_H-M   'P 1'
#
loop_
_entity.id
_entity.type
_entity.pdbx_description
1 polymer ?
#
loop_
_entity_poly.entity_id
_entity_poly.type
_entity_poly.pdbx_seq_one_letter_code
_entity_poly.pdbx_strand_id
1 'polypeptide(L)'
;MAVSSLDLERWNLDAFVVSLTAAAPNTVGAYHRDVRLFAEWVARHGVHAPTKVTKSHIRSYVAFLTTSRMARRSIARKKAALTRYF
;
A
#
# COMPACT_ATOMS: atom_id res chain seq x y z
N MET A 1 11.66 5.05 14.12
CA MET A 1 12.16 3.81 13.52
C MET A 1 11.94 3.89 12.01
N ALA A 2 13.01 3.90 11.22
CA ALA A 2 12.89 3.79 9.77
C ALA A 2 12.42 2.39 9.40
N VAL A 3 11.52 2.26 8.43
CA VAL A 3 11.16 0.96 7.86
C VAL A 3 12.40 0.37 7.20
N SER A 4 12.79 -0.83 7.60
CA SER A 4 14.02 -1.45 7.08
C SER A 4 13.82 -1.94 5.65
N SER A 5 14.91 -2.10 4.88
CA SER A 5 14.85 -2.69 3.53
C SER A 5 14.25 -4.10 3.55
N LEU A 6 14.56 -4.88 4.59
CA LEU A 6 14.04 -6.24 4.81
C LEU A 6 12.52 -6.25 5.03
N ASP A 7 11.98 -5.20 5.68
CA ASP A 7 10.53 -5.09 5.86
C ASP A 7 9.85 -4.91 4.51
N LEU A 8 10.42 -4.13 3.58
CA LEU A 8 9.85 -3.90 2.25
C LEU A 8 9.98 -5.12 1.32
N GLU A 9 11.04 -5.91 1.43
CA GLU A 9 11.20 -7.17 0.69
C GLU A 9 10.06 -8.16 0.98
N ARG A 10 9.57 -8.22 2.22
CA ARG A 10 8.43 -9.08 2.61
C ARG A 10 7.13 -8.74 1.91
N TRP A 11 7.01 -7.54 1.34
CA TRP A 11 5.83 -7.13 0.57
C TRP A 11 5.90 -7.59 -0.88
N ASN A 12 7.06 -8.04 -1.36
CA ASN A 12 7.26 -8.57 -2.72
C ASN A 12 6.58 -7.71 -3.81
N LEU A 13 6.87 -6.40 -3.79
CA LEU A 13 6.22 -5.43 -4.67
C LEU A 13 6.57 -5.65 -6.14
N ASP A 14 7.73 -6.25 -6.43
CA ASP A 14 8.14 -6.61 -7.78
C ASP A 14 7.24 -7.70 -8.37
N ALA A 15 6.97 -8.79 -7.63
CA ALA A 15 6.03 -9.81 -8.07
C ALA A 15 4.61 -9.24 -8.22
N PHE A 16 4.20 -8.35 -7.30
CA PHE A 16 2.92 -7.65 -7.43
C PHE A 16 2.83 -6.86 -8.72
N VAL A 17 3.86 -6.07 -9.06
CA VAL A 17 3.91 -5.29 -10.31
C VAL A 17 3.85 -6.20 -11.53
N VAL A 18 4.62 -7.30 -11.54
CA VAL A 18 4.60 -8.30 -12.63
C VAL A 18 3.21 -8.92 -12.80
N SER A 19 2.44 -9.08 -11.73
CA SER A 19 1.07 -9.62 -11.77
C SER A 19 0.03 -8.68 -12.42
N LEU A 20 0.36 -7.40 -12.63
CA LEU A 20 -0.53 -6.40 -13.22
C LEU A 20 -0.50 -6.43 -14.76
N THR A 21 -0.60 -7.62 -15.36
CA THR A 21 -0.37 -7.88 -16.79
C THR A 21 -1.24 -7.07 -17.75
N ALA A 22 -2.43 -6.62 -17.33
CA ALA A 22 -3.36 -5.82 -18.14
C ALA A 22 -3.37 -4.32 -17.79
N ALA A 23 -2.53 -3.86 -16.86
CA ALA A 23 -2.50 -2.47 -16.43
C ALA A 23 -1.53 -1.63 -17.27
N ALA A 24 -1.92 -0.39 -17.57
CA ALA A 24 -1.02 0.56 -18.21
C ALA A 24 0.19 0.90 -17.30
N PRO A 25 1.37 1.24 -17.86
CA PRO A 25 2.59 1.50 -17.06
C PRO A 25 2.41 2.55 -15.96
N ASN A 26 1.59 3.58 -16.21
CA ASN A 26 1.27 4.61 -15.22
C ASN A 26 0.48 4.06 -14.02
N THR A 27 -0.40 3.10 -14.25
CA THR A 27 -1.22 2.44 -13.23
C THR A 27 -0.35 1.49 -12.42
N VAL A 28 0.56 0.76 -13.08
CA VAL A 28 1.56 -0.08 -12.43
C VAL A 28 2.41 0.73 -11.45
N GLY A 29 3.03 1.83 -11.92
CA GLY A 29 3.86 2.69 -11.07
C GLY A 29 3.07 3.34 -9.93
N ALA A 30 1.82 3.72 -10.21
CA ALA A 30 0.91 4.26 -9.19
C ALA A 30 0.57 3.23 -8.11
N TYR A 31 0.27 1.99 -8.48
CA TYR A 31 -0.07 0.91 -7.55
C TYR A 31 1.14 0.50 -6.72
N HIS A 32 2.31 0.34 -7.35
CA HIS A 32 3.57 0.07 -6.65
C HIS A 32 3.82 1.11 -5.55
N ARG A 33 3.76 2.41 -5.90
CA ARG A 33 3.95 3.50 -4.93
C ARG A 33 2.88 3.48 -3.83
N ASP A 34 1.64 3.19 -4.16
CA ASP A 34 0.55 3.20 -3.19
C ASP A 34 0.67 2.08 -2.16
N VAL A 35 1.01 0.86 -2.58
CA VAL A 35 1.25 -0.27 -1.66
C VAL A 35 2.49 -0.01 -0.80
N ARG A 36 3.59 0.50 -1.39
CA ARG A 36 4.78 0.90 -0.63
C ARG A 36 4.47 1.91 0.48
N LEU A 37 3.73 2.97 0.16
CA LEU A 37 3.35 3.99 1.14
C LEU A 37 2.45 3.43 2.25
N PHE A 38 1.62 2.45 1.94
CA PHE A 38 0.84 1.74 2.95
C PHE A 38 1.74 0.88 3.84
N ALA A 39 2.65 0.09 3.27
CA ALA A 39 3.64 -0.70 4.00
C ALA A 39 4.44 0.18 4.97
N GLU A 40 4.91 1.32 4.49
CA GLU A 40 5.63 2.30 5.31
C GLU A 40 4.77 2.88 6.44
N TRP A 41 3.48 3.05 6.22
CA TRP A 41 2.54 3.54 7.23
C TRP A 41 2.22 2.48 8.29
N VAL A 42 1.91 1.24 7.91
CA VAL A 42 1.58 0.18 8.87
C VAL A 42 2.79 -0.28 9.69
N ALA A 43 4.01 -0.16 9.15
CA ALA A 43 5.24 -0.43 9.90
C ALA A 43 5.42 0.53 11.08
N ARG A 44 4.99 1.79 10.96
CA ARG A 44 4.95 2.74 12.11
C ARG A 44 3.96 2.34 13.20
N HIS A 45 3.05 1.41 12.89
CA HIS A 45 2.08 0.83 13.81
C HIS A 45 2.46 -0.61 14.23
N GLY A 46 3.70 -1.03 13.99
CA GLY A 46 4.23 -2.34 14.40
C GLY A 46 3.88 -3.50 13.45
N VAL A 47 3.39 -3.23 12.24
CA VAL A 47 3.03 -4.26 11.26
C VAL A 47 4.08 -4.30 10.15
N HIS A 48 4.94 -5.33 10.18
CA HIS A 48 6.11 -5.44 9.30
C HIS A 48 5.95 -6.48 8.17
N ALA A 49 4.77 -7.09 8.02
CA ALA A 49 4.51 -8.08 6.97
C ALA A 49 3.06 -8.00 6.48
N PRO A 50 2.82 -8.25 5.17
CA PRO A 50 1.47 -8.19 4.60
C PRO A 50 0.51 -9.20 5.24
N THR A 51 1.00 -10.38 5.64
CA THR A 51 0.21 -11.42 6.33
C THR A 51 -0.28 -11.01 7.72
N LYS A 52 0.26 -9.93 8.30
CA LYS A 52 -0.17 -9.36 9.59
C LYS A 52 -1.13 -8.17 9.42
N VAL A 53 -1.41 -7.77 8.17
CA VAL A 53 -2.37 -6.71 7.90
C VAL A 53 -3.79 -7.22 8.15
N THR A 54 -4.61 -6.36 8.74
CA THR A 54 -6.01 -6.66 9.05
C THR A 54 -6.90 -5.62 8.37
N LYS A 55 -8.20 -5.93 8.25
CA LYS A 55 -9.20 -4.95 7.79
C LYS A 55 -9.20 -3.68 8.66
N SER A 56 -8.85 -3.79 9.95
CA SER A 56 -8.73 -2.63 10.83
C SER A 56 -7.60 -1.70 10.39
N HIS A 57 -6.43 -2.24 10.07
CA HIS A 57 -5.30 -1.46 9.54
C HIS A 57 -5.67 -0.72 8.24
N ILE A 58 -6.39 -1.38 7.33
CA ILE A 58 -6.85 -0.75 6.08
C ILE A 58 -7.81 0.41 6.37
N ARG A 59 -8.80 0.22 7.27
CA ARG A 59 -9.73 1.30 7.65
C ARG A 59 -8.99 2.48 8.30
N SER A 60 -8.09 2.20 9.23
CA SER A 60 -7.29 3.23 9.90
C SER A 60 -6.41 4.00 8.92
N TYR A 61 -5.86 3.33 7.91
CA TYR A 61 -5.11 4.01 6.84
C TYR A 61 -6.01 4.94 6.01
N VAL A 62 -7.22 4.50 5.64
CA VAL A 62 -8.17 5.35 4.91
C VAL A 62 -8.60 6.55 5.75
N ALA A 63 -8.81 6.36 7.06
CA ALA A 63 -9.09 7.46 7.98
C ALA A 63 -7.91 8.45 8.03
N PHE A 64 -6.68 7.96 8.15
CA PHE A 64 -5.46 8.77 8.11
C PHE A 64 -5.33 9.58 6.81
N LEU A 65 -5.59 8.98 5.65
CA LEU A 65 -5.53 9.70 4.37
C LEU A 65 -6.59 10.81 4.30
N THR A 66 -7.77 10.55 4.87
CA THR A 66 -8.88 11.50 4.91
C THR A 66 -8.57 12.67 5.83
N THR A 67 -8.07 12.41 7.05
CA THR A 67 -7.67 13.46 8.00
C THR A 67 -6.47 14.26 7.51
N SER A 68 -5.59 13.66 6.70
CA SER A 68 -4.50 14.33 5.99
C SER A 68 -4.96 15.15 4.77
N ARG A 69 -6.28 15.30 4.54
CA ARG A 69 -6.88 16.07 3.44
C ARG A 69 -6.41 15.65 2.04
N MET A 70 -6.06 14.38 1.86
CA MET A 70 -5.70 13.83 0.56
C MET A 70 -6.90 13.91 -0.41
N ALA A 71 -6.63 14.22 -1.68
CA ALA A 71 -7.67 14.29 -2.71
C ALA A 71 -8.45 12.97 -2.81
N ARG A 72 -9.79 13.04 -2.92
CA ARG A 72 -10.67 11.85 -2.96
C ARG A 72 -10.26 10.83 -4.03
N ARG A 73 -9.85 11.30 -5.22
CA ARG A 73 -9.37 10.44 -6.32
C ARG A 73 -8.09 9.70 -5.94
N SER A 74 -7.17 10.33 -5.22
CA SER A 74 -5.96 9.69 -4.70
C SER A 74 -6.27 8.65 -3.64
N ILE A 75 -7.22 8.93 -2.73
CA ILE A 75 -7.67 7.94 -1.73
C ILE A 75 -8.31 6.73 -2.42
N ALA A 76 -9.16 6.95 -3.42
CA ALA A 76 -9.79 5.88 -4.19
C ALA A 76 -8.76 5.00 -4.90
N ARG A 77 -7.75 5.60 -5.55
CA ARG A 77 -6.67 4.85 -6.22
C ARG A 77 -5.84 4.04 -5.22
N LYS A 78 -5.49 4.63 -4.07
CA LYS A 78 -4.79 3.91 -2.99
C LYS A 78 -5.58 2.72 -2.49
N LYS A 79 -6.90 2.86 -2.29
CA LYS A 79 -7.78 1.74 -1.92
C LYS A 79 -7.78 0.65 -2.98
N ALA A 80 -7.92 1.02 -4.27
CA ALA A 80 -7.90 0.05 -5.36
C ALA A 80 -6.57 -0.73 -5.43
N ALA A 81 -5.44 -0.05 -5.24
CA ALA A 81 -4.13 -0.70 -5.16
C ALA A 81 -4.07 -1.73 -4.02
N LEU A 82 -4.59 -1.40 -2.82
CA LEU A 82 -4.64 -2.33 -1.69
C LEU A 82 -5.59 -3.50 -1.94
N THR A 83 -6.76 -3.27 -2.53
CA THR A 83 -7.69 -4.34 -2.93
C THR A 83 -7.10 -5.29 -3.96
N ARG A 84 -6.22 -4.80 -4.85
CA ARG A 84 -5.55 -5.63 -5.84
C ARG A 84 -4.33 -6.38 -5.29
N TYR A 85 -3.71 -5.85 -4.24
CA TYR A 85 -2.52 -6.42 -3.63
C TYR A 85 -2.83 -7.57 -2.64
N PHE A 86 -3.86 -7.41 -1.80
CA PHE A 86 -4.33 -8.42 -0.85
C PHE A 86 -5.31 -9.38 -1.48
#